data_AF-A0A0E1EKQ6-F1
#
_entry.id   AF-A0A0E1EKQ6-F1
#
_cell.length_a   1.000
_cell.length_b   1.000
_cell.length_c   1.000
_cell.angle_alpha   90.00
_cell.angle_beta   90.00
_cell.angle_gamma   90.00
#
_symmetry.space_group_name_H-M   'P 1'
#
loop_
_entity.id
_entity.type
_entity.pdbx_description
1 polymer ?
#
loop_
_entity_poly.entity_id
_entity_poly.type
_entity_poly.pdbx_seq_one_letter_code
_entity_poly.pdbx_strand_id
1 'polypeptide(L)'
;MAKHPEYFVNFRHKEDNVTWWNDFNKLDDKDYGTVKWVNGKSHKIESWKFTDDGKLKDEKGNIVNPKSPAVQSVLYEEVHFQKAKAKLKKSGGKLSHSEKVYLDSEQAIFIANGLTTASQTASDDIKKNAELVKEKASELFAKTKVMPPGITDLSPEELADTYSEGGVREDTIVTPIETFFDEKVTNAQEITTSYINLQKQIESGVQKLLEEDSKLAGEFKEWSQY
;
A
#
# COMPACT_ATOMS: atom_id res chain seq x y z
N MET A 1 11.25 15.45 10.26
CA MET A 1 10.96 14.05 10.66
C MET A 1 9.78 13.91 11.62
N ALA A 2 9.45 14.88 12.49
CA ALA A 2 8.45 14.69 13.56
C ALA A 2 6.95 14.66 13.17
N LYS A 3 6.57 15.02 11.93
CA LYS A 3 5.14 15.17 11.57
C LYS A 3 4.47 13.94 10.95
N HIS A 4 5.22 13.08 10.25
CA HIS A 4 4.70 11.89 9.56
C HIS A 4 5.66 10.68 9.69
N PRO A 5 5.95 10.20 10.90
CA PRO A 5 6.83 9.05 11.11
C PRO A 5 6.39 7.77 10.37
N GLU A 6 5.09 7.62 10.09
CA GLU A 6 4.48 6.52 9.36
C GLU A 6 4.89 6.39 7.89
N TYR A 7 5.36 7.48 7.27
CA TYR A 7 5.82 7.49 5.88
C TYR A 7 7.30 7.11 5.74
N PHE A 8 8.00 6.88 6.84
CA PHE A 8 9.40 6.47 6.80
C PHE A 8 9.53 4.95 6.89
N VAL A 9 10.21 4.37 5.90
CA VAL A 9 10.64 2.97 5.92
C VAL A 9 12.07 2.92 6.41
N ASN A 10 12.33 2.14 7.45
CA ASN A 10 13.66 1.95 8.01
C ASN A 10 14.25 0.63 7.48
N PHE A 11 15.08 0.70 6.44
CA PHE A 11 15.75 -0.50 5.91
C PHE A 11 16.95 -0.89 6.78
N ARG A 12 17.09 -2.19 7.06
CA ARG A 12 18.15 -2.74 7.93
C ARG A 12 18.73 -4.02 7.38
N HIS A 13 20.05 -4.17 7.48
CA HIS A 13 20.74 -5.40 7.12
C HIS A 13 20.62 -6.42 8.27
N LYS A 14 20.14 -7.63 7.97
CA LYS A 14 19.86 -8.68 8.96
C LYS A 14 21.07 -9.09 9.81
N GLU A 15 22.25 -9.05 9.22
CA GLU A 15 23.49 -9.52 9.84
C GLU A 15 24.45 -8.34 10.11
N ASP A 16 23.93 -7.10 10.09
CA ASP A 16 24.70 -5.93 10.50
C ASP A 16 25.04 -6.04 11.99
N ASN A 17 26.35 -6.14 12.25
CA ASN A 17 26.91 -6.28 13.59
C ASN A 17 26.56 -5.13 14.52
N VAL A 18 26.33 -3.91 14.01
CA VAL A 18 25.87 -2.77 14.82
C VAL A 18 24.43 -3.01 15.28
N THR A 19 23.54 -3.45 14.38
CA THR A 19 22.15 -3.80 14.73
C THR A 19 22.06 -5.05 15.61
N TRP A 20 23.02 -5.97 15.50
CA TRP A 20 23.09 -7.20 16.30
C TRP A 20 23.60 -6.95 17.73
N TRP A 21 24.63 -6.10 17.90
CA TRP A 21 25.20 -5.79 19.22
C TRP A 21 24.33 -4.84 20.05
N ASN A 22 23.83 -3.76 19.44
CA ASN A 22 22.90 -2.86 20.12
C ASN A 22 22.18 -1.93 19.14
N ASP A 23 20.89 -2.18 18.92
CA ASP A 23 20.06 -1.35 18.06
C ASP A 23 19.46 -0.18 18.86
N PHE A 24 20.28 0.84 19.15
CA PHE A 24 19.81 2.11 19.77
C PHE A 24 18.89 2.92 18.85
N ASN A 25 18.73 2.53 17.59
CA ASN A 25 17.71 3.03 16.67
C ASN A 25 16.41 2.21 16.74
N LYS A 26 16.28 1.29 17.69
CA LYS A 26 14.98 0.92 18.25
C LYS A 26 14.37 2.21 18.81
N LEU A 27 13.32 2.69 18.17
CA LEU A 27 12.29 3.41 18.90
C LEU A 27 11.69 2.42 19.91
N ASP A 28 12.40 2.14 21.00
CA ASP A 28 11.95 1.39 22.17
C ASP A 28 11.36 0.00 21.83
N ASP A 29 12.21 -1.00 21.54
CA ASP A 29 11.89 -2.44 21.34
C ASP A 29 10.71 -2.79 20.41
N LYS A 30 10.19 -1.83 19.63
CA LYS A 30 8.93 -2.00 18.91
C LYS A 30 9.12 -1.58 17.47
N ASP A 31 9.33 -2.57 16.63
CA ASP A 31 9.06 -2.45 15.20
C ASP A 31 7.61 -1.97 15.05
N TYR A 32 7.41 -0.71 14.65
CA TYR A 32 6.09 -0.14 14.35
C TYR A 32 5.59 -0.62 12.96
N GLY A 33 6.08 -1.78 12.53
CA GLY A 33 5.92 -2.33 11.19
C GLY A 33 6.73 -1.61 10.11
N THR A 34 7.49 -0.57 10.45
CA THR A 34 8.22 0.31 9.50
C THR A 34 9.62 -0.21 9.20
N VAL A 35 10.11 -1.18 9.96
CA VAL A 35 11.44 -1.76 9.75
C VAL A 35 11.39 -2.82 8.66
N LYS A 36 12.31 -2.72 7.70
CA LYS A 36 12.47 -3.68 6.60
C LYS A 36 13.84 -4.32 6.66
N TRP A 37 13.84 -5.58 7.09
CA TRP A 37 15.05 -6.40 7.14
C TRP A 37 15.41 -6.97 5.77
N VAL A 38 16.52 -6.51 5.22
CA VAL A 38 17.14 -6.97 3.98
C VAL A 38 18.37 -7.81 4.29
N ASN A 39 18.74 -8.72 3.37
CA ASN A 39 19.97 -9.47 3.54
C ASN A 39 21.17 -8.53 3.41
N GLY A 40 22.16 -8.72 4.29
CA GLY A 40 23.41 -7.97 4.29
C GLY A 40 24.02 -7.90 5.68
N LYS A 41 25.28 -7.48 5.72
CA LYS A 41 26.15 -7.49 6.93
C LYS A 41 26.73 -6.12 7.29
N SER A 42 26.58 -5.12 6.42
CA SER A 42 27.31 -3.86 6.52
C SER A 42 26.43 -2.73 7.07
N HIS A 43 26.95 -1.99 8.04
CA HIS A 43 26.33 -0.76 8.54
C HIS A 43 26.58 0.47 7.64
N LYS A 44 27.39 0.33 6.58
CA LYS A 44 27.88 1.47 5.80
C LYS A 44 26.87 1.91 4.75
N ILE A 45 26.64 3.21 4.63
CA ILE A 45 25.69 3.78 3.65
C ILE A 45 26.07 3.39 2.21
N GLU A 46 27.36 3.28 1.90
CA GLU A 46 27.88 2.87 0.57
C GLU A 46 27.52 1.43 0.16
N SER A 47 27.14 0.59 1.13
CA SER A 47 26.73 -0.80 0.91
C SER A 47 25.28 -0.91 0.43
N TRP A 48 24.50 0.16 0.52
CA TRP A 48 23.13 0.21 0.04
C TRP A 48 23.10 0.63 -1.43
N LYS A 49 22.29 -0.06 -2.24
CA LYS A 49 22.16 0.21 -3.68
C LYS A 49 20.76 0.67 -3.98
N PHE A 50 20.62 1.74 -4.76
CA PHE A 50 19.33 2.29 -5.14
C PHE A 50 19.18 2.28 -6.66
N THR A 51 17.94 2.23 -7.13
CA THR A 51 17.58 2.58 -8.51
C THR A 51 17.67 4.10 -8.71
N ASP A 52 17.64 4.54 -9.96
CA ASP A 52 17.65 5.98 -10.29
C ASP A 52 16.40 6.71 -9.78
N ASP A 53 15.28 5.99 -9.62
CA ASP A 53 14.05 6.48 -8.98
C ASP A 53 14.04 6.32 -7.44
N GLY A 54 15.19 6.03 -6.83
CA GLY A 54 15.39 6.05 -5.38
C GLY A 54 14.89 4.83 -4.61
N LYS A 55 14.52 3.74 -5.29
CA LYS A 55 14.10 2.48 -4.65
C LYS A 55 15.30 1.63 -4.25
N LEU A 56 15.23 1.00 -3.10
CA LEU A 56 16.30 0.14 -2.62
C LEU A 56 16.41 -1.15 -3.45
N LYS A 57 17.64 -1.62 -3.69
CA LYS A 57 17.97 -2.93 -4.25
C LYS A 57 18.59 -3.84 -3.19
N ASP A 58 18.25 -5.12 -3.22
CA ASP A 58 18.90 -6.14 -2.41
C ASP A 58 20.29 -6.53 -2.99
N GLU A 59 21.04 -7.38 -2.30
CA GLU A 59 22.36 -7.87 -2.76
C GLU A 59 22.30 -8.61 -4.11
N LYS A 60 21.13 -9.10 -4.52
CA LYS A 60 20.90 -9.78 -5.80
C LYS A 60 20.44 -8.81 -6.89
N GLY A 61 20.29 -7.52 -6.58
CA GLY A 61 19.84 -6.48 -7.50
C GLY A 61 18.32 -6.35 -7.62
N ASN A 62 17.52 -7.12 -6.86
CA ASN A 62 16.06 -7.02 -6.88
C ASN A 62 15.60 -5.78 -6.13
N ILE A 63 14.53 -5.14 -6.60
CA ILE A 63 13.91 -4.02 -5.89
C ILE A 63 13.29 -4.51 -4.58
N VAL A 64 13.71 -3.93 -3.46
CA VAL A 64 13.10 -4.13 -2.15
C VAL A 64 11.89 -3.21 -2.07
N ASN A 65 10.71 -3.75 -2.38
CA ASN A 65 9.49 -2.98 -2.26
C ASN A 65 9.09 -2.85 -0.77
N PRO A 66 9.03 -1.62 -0.23
CA PRO A 66 8.44 -1.43 1.08
C PRO A 66 6.95 -1.80 1.06
N LYS A 67 6.36 -1.98 2.24
CA LYS A 67 4.88 -1.97 2.34
C LYS A 67 4.41 -0.60 1.82
N SER A 68 3.26 -0.56 1.14
CA SER A 68 2.65 0.69 0.73
C SER A 68 2.59 1.66 1.94
N PRO A 69 2.93 2.95 1.79
CA PRO A 69 2.84 3.92 2.87
C PRO A 69 1.47 3.94 3.55
N ALA A 70 0.39 3.69 2.79
CA ALA A 70 -0.96 3.59 3.31
C ALA A 70 -1.18 2.34 4.19
N VAL A 71 -0.53 1.21 3.88
CA VAL A 71 -0.54 0.03 4.77
C VAL A 71 0.33 0.29 6.00
N GLN A 72 1.41 1.03 5.81
CA GLN A 72 2.37 1.34 6.86
C GLN A 72 1.75 2.22 7.96
N SER A 73 0.93 3.20 7.59
CA SER A 73 0.21 4.04 8.54
C SER A 73 -0.78 3.24 9.39
N VAL A 74 -1.52 2.30 8.80
CA VAL A 74 -2.44 1.44 9.56
C VAL A 74 -1.71 0.60 10.61
N LEU A 75 -0.58 0.00 10.24
CA LEU A 75 0.24 -0.78 11.16
C LEU A 75 0.83 0.07 12.27
N TYR A 76 1.24 1.30 11.95
CA TYR A 76 1.72 2.25 12.94
C TYR A 76 0.60 2.58 13.94
N GLU A 77 -0.57 2.98 13.48
CA GLU A 77 -1.72 3.30 14.34
C GLU A 77 -2.14 2.10 15.20
N GLU A 78 -2.14 0.88 14.66
CA GLU A 78 -2.42 -0.35 15.41
C GLU A 78 -1.45 -0.57 16.58
N VAL A 79 -0.15 -0.39 16.35
CA VAL A 79 0.84 -0.52 17.42
C VAL A 79 0.62 0.54 18.51
N HIS A 80 0.27 1.76 18.13
CA HIS A 80 -0.05 2.84 19.07
C HIS A 80 -1.32 2.57 19.86
N PHE A 81 -2.37 2.08 19.18
CA PHE A 81 -3.63 1.68 19.78
C PHE A 81 -3.42 0.58 20.84
N GLN A 82 -2.67 -0.47 20.51
CA GLN A 82 -2.38 -1.56 21.46
C GLN A 82 -1.61 -1.08 22.69
N LYS A 83 -0.69 -0.13 22.53
CA LYS A 83 0.02 0.50 23.67
C LYS A 83 -0.92 1.30 24.55
N ALA A 84 -1.82 2.09 23.96
CA ALA A 84 -2.81 2.86 24.71
C ALA A 84 -3.72 1.91 25.50
N LYS A 85 -4.24 0.85 24.84
CA LYS A 85 -5.03 -0.22 25.47
C LYS A 85 -4.30 -0.90 26.64
N ALA A 86 -3.00 -1.16 26.49
CA ALA A 86 -2.17 -1.72 27.56
C ALA A 86 -1.95 -0.75 28.74
N LYS A 87 -1.81 0.55 28.48
CA LYS A 87 -1.69 1.58 29.53
C LYS A 87 -2.98 1.72 30.33
N LEU A 88 -4.14 1.74 29.66
CA LEU A 88 -5.46 1.78 30.30
C LEU A 88 -5.66 0.62 31.28
N LYS A 89 -5.22 -0.59 30.90
CA LYS A 89 -5.23 -1.76 31.81
C LYS A 89 -4.33 -1.59 33.04
N LYS A 90 -3.25 -0.80 32.95
CA LYS A 90 -2.28 -0.59 34.04
C LYS A 90 -2.68 0.56 34.98
N SER A 91 -3.47 1.53 34.52
CA SER A 91 -3.74 2.78 35.24
C SER A 91 -4.84 2.71 36.30
N GLY A 92 -5.42 1.54 36.64
CA GLY A 92 -6.27 1.45 37.83
C GLY A 92 -7.34 0.36 37.90
N GLY A 93 -7.54 -0.48 36.86
CA GLY A 93 -8.53 -1.56 36.93
C GLY A 93 -8.55 -2.46 35.69
N LYS A 94 -9.25 -3.60 35.78
CA LYS A 94 -9.62 -4.40 34.61
C LYS A 94 -10.60 -3.58 33.77
N LEU A 95 -10.39 -3.50 32.45
CA LEU A 95 -11.39 -2.96 31.54
C LEU A 95 -12.73 -3.68 31.79
N SER A 96 -13.79 -2.89 31.97
CA SER A 96 -15.16 -3.37 31.98
C SER A 96 -15.53 -4.04 30.66
N HIS A 97 -16.67 -4.73 30.63
CA HIS A 97 -17.16 -5.33 29.39
C HIS A 97 -17.38 -4.26 28.30
N SER A 98 -18.14 -3.20 28.62
CA SER A 98 -18.44 -2.12 27.69
C SER A 98 -17.18 -1.36 27.22
N GLU A 99 -16.18 -1.14 28.08
CA GLU A 99 -14.91 -0.53 27.63
C GLU A 99 -14.15 -1.41 26.64
N LYS A 100 -14.21 -2.75 26.78
CA LYS A 100 -13.61 -3.66 25.80
C LYS A 100 -14.38 -3.61 24.49
N VAL A 101 -15.70 -3.68 24.54
CA VAL A 101 -16.57 -3.58 23.36
C VAL A 101 -16.30 -2.29 22.60
N TYR A 102 -16.25 -1.17 23.31
CA TYR A 102 -15.93 0.13 22.73
C TYR A 102 -14.53 0.16 22.08
N LEU A 103 -13.49 -0.28 22.79
CA LEU A 103 -12.13 -0.29 22.24
C LEU A 103 -11.99 -1.23 21.03
N ASP A 104 -12.60 -2.41 21.08
CA ASP A 104 -12.57 -3.36 19.95
C ASP A 104 -13.34 -2.79 18.73
N SER A 105 -14.41 -2.03 18.98
CA SER A 105 -15.18 -1.33 17.96
C SER A 105 -14.39 -0.21 17.28
N GLU A 106 -13.74 0.66 18.06
CA GLU A 106 -12.85 1.70 17.53
C GLU A 106 -11.71 1.09 16.71
N GLN A 107 -11.14 -0.02 17.21
CA GLN A 107 -10.10 -0.76 16.51
C GLN A 107 -10.56 -1.29 15.15
N ALA A 108 -11.72 -1.94 15.11
CA ALA A 108 -12.29 -2.48 13.88
C ALA A 108 -12.55 -1.37 12.85
N ILE A 109 -13.10 -0.23 13.29
CA ILE A 109 -13.39 0.91 12.42
C ILE A 109 -12.10 1.49 11.83
N PHE A 110 -11.09 1.83 12.65
CA PHE A 110 -9.90 2.48 12.11
C PHE A 110 -9.10 1.55 11.19
N ILE A 111 -9.03 0.25 11.50
CA ILE A 111 -8.38 -0.75 10.62
C ILE A 111 -9.13 -0.85 9.29
N ALA A 112 -10.47 -0.92 9.32
CA ALA A 112 -11.28 -0.99 8.10
C ALA A 112 -11.07 0.25 7.22
N ASN A 113 -11.14 1.45 7.80
CA ASN A 113 -10.91 2.72 7.10
C ASN A 113 -9.50 2.77 6.48
N GLY A 114 -8.52 2.31 7.24
CA GLY A 114 -7.13 2.23 6.82
C GLY A 114 -6.92 1.30 5.62
N LEU A 115 -7.52 0.11 5.64
CA LEU A 115 -7.45 -0.85 4.55
C LEU A 115 -8.17 -0.34 3.29
N THR A 116 -9.34 0.31 3.45
CA THR A 116 -10.02 0.97 2.33
C THR A 116 -9.11 2.03 1.70
N THR A 117 -8.53 2.92 2.50
CA THR A 117 -7.61 3.96 2.03
C THR A 117 -6.39 3.38 1.31
N ALA A 118 -5.82 2.29 1.84
CA ALA A 118 -4.69 1.60 1.22
C ALA A 118 -5.07 0.96 -0.12
N SER A 119 -6.26 0.36 -0.22
CA SER A 119 -6.76 -0.22 -1.47
C SER A 119 -7.01 0.86 -2.53
N GLN A 120 -7.60 1.99 -2.15
CA GLN A 120 -7.81 3.14 -3.03
C GLN A 120 -6.48 3.69 -3.57
N THR A 121 -5.49 3.89 -2.69
CA THR A 121 -4.16 4.35 -3.08
C THR A 121 -3.50 3.39 -4.07
N ALA A 122 -3.59 2.08 -3.81
CA ALA A 122 -3.05 1.06 -4.71
C ALA A 122 -3.76 1.05 -6.08
N SER A 123 -5.09 1.22 -6.10
CA SER A 123 -5.87 1.31 -7.34
C SER A 123 -5.51 2.56 -8.14
N ASP A 124 -5.31 3.70 -7.48
CA ASP A 124 -4.91 4.95 -8.12
C ASP A 124 -3.49 4.84 -8.72
N ASP A 125 -2.56 4.20 -8.01
CA ASP A 125 -1.21 3.92 -8.50
C ASP A 125 -1.23 2.99 -9.72
N ILE A 126 -2.06 1.94 -9.71
CA ILE A 126 -2.23 1.03 -10.85
C ILE A 126 -2.78 1.80 -12.06
N LYS A 127 -3.81 2.63 -11.85
CA LYS A 127 -4.41 3.44 -12.92
C LYS A 127 -3.40 4.40 -13.52
N LYS A 128 -2.66 5.14 -12.70
CA LYS A 128 -1.62 6.06 -13.16
C LYS A 128 -0.54 5.34 -13.97
N ASN A 129 -0.06 4.19 -13.49
CA ASN A 129 0.94 3.41 -14.21
C ASN A 129 0.40 2.84 -15.52
N ALA A 130 -0.86 2.40 -15.55
CA ALA A 130 -1.54 1.97 -16.77
C ALA A 130 -1.60 3.10 -17.80
N GLU A 131 -2.02 4.30 -17.40
CA GLU A 131 -2.05 5.49 -18.29
C GLU A 131 -0.67 5.80 -18.87
N LEU A 132 0.39 5.79 -18.04
CA LEU A 132 1.76 6.02 -18.49
C LEU A 132 2.26 4.96 -19.49
N VAL A 133 1.93 3.69 -19.28
CA VAL A 133 2.38 2.61 -20.17
C VAL A 133 1.62 2.67 -21.50
N LYS A 134 0.32 2.97 -21.47
CA LYS A 134 -0.48 3.18 -22.69
C LYS A 134 0.03 4.38 -23.49
N GLU A 135 0.33 5.50 -22.83
CA GLU A 135 0.94 6.67 -23.47
C GLU A 135 2.25 6.29 -24.17
N LYS A 136 3.16 5.60 -23.47
CA LYS A 136 4.43 5.15 -24.05
C LYS A 136 4.26 4.19 -25.23
N ALA A 137 3.26 3.32 -25.20
CA ALA A 137 2.96 2.43 -26.32
C ALA A 137 2.51 3.24 -27.55
N SER A 138 1.61 4.20 -27.35
CA SER A 138 1.15 5.12 -28.39
C SER A 138 2.28 6.00 -28.94
N GLU A 139 3.14 6.54 -28.08
CA GLU A 139 4.33 7.29 -28.50
C GLU A 139 5.31 6.44 -29.31
N LEU A 140 5.54 5.19 -28.87
CA LEU A 140 6.40 4.26 -29.59
C LEU A 140 5.84 3.93 -30.98
N PHE A 141 4.54 3.68 -31.07
CA PHE A 141 3.87 3.44 -32.34
C PHE A 141 3.86 4.70 -33.22
N ALA A 142 3.69 5.90 -32.66
CA ALA A 142 3.73 7.14 -33.43
C ALA A 142 5.08 7.38 -34.13
N LYS A 143 6.19 6.86 -33.58
CA LYS A 143 7.51 6.95 -34.23
C LYS A 143 7.59 6.20 -35.56
N THR A 144 6.75 5.19 -35.79
CA THR A 144 6.71 4.46 -37.07
C THR A 144 6.11 5.31 -38.19
N LYS A 145 5.35 6.35 -37.84
CA LYS A 145 4.75 7.31 -38.78
C LYS A 145 5.73 8.40 -39.23
N VAL A 146 6.94 8.43 -38.67
CA VAL A 146 7.98 9.41 -38.98
C VAL A 146 9.09 8.74 -39.78
N MET A 147 9.52 9.38 -40.87
CA MET A 147 10.57 8.84 -41.74
C MET A 147 11.90 8.68 -40.98
N PRO A 148 12.52 7.50 -41.02
CA PRO A 148 13.83 7.31 -40.41
C PRO A 148 14.92 8.15 -41.08
N PRO A 149 15.93 8.64 -40.32
CA PRO A 149 17.06 9.36 -40.91
C PRO A 149 17.78 8.52 -41.98
N GLY A 150 18.05 9.14 -43.13
CA GLY A 150 18.75 8.50 -44.25
C GLY A 150 17.86 7.73 -45.22
N ILE A 151 16.55 7.66 -44.98
CA ILE A 151 15.57 7.15 -45.94
C ILE A 151 14.91 8.34 -46.63
N THR A 152 15.03 8.41 -47.96
CA THR A 152 14.44 9.50 -48.79
C THR A 152 13.49 9.00 -49.87
N ASP A 153 13.50 7.70 -50.12
CA ASP A 153 12.91 7.13 -51.35
C ASP A 153 11.51 6.56 -51.12
N LEU A 154 11.02 6.57 -49.87
CA LEU A 154 9.68 6.09 -49.51
C LEU A 154 8.72 7.26 -49.34
N SER A 155 7.51 7.12 -49.85
CA SER A 155 6.38 7.94 -49.44
C SER A 155 5.88 7.57 -48.03
N PRO A 156 5.09 8.42 -47.36
CA PRO A 156 4.48 8.09 -46.07
C PRO A 156 3.62 6.81 -46.09
N GLU A 157 2.93 6.52 -47.20
CA GLU A 157 2.12 5.31 -47.37
C GLU A 157 3.01 4.07 -47.50
N GLU A 158 4.04 4.11 -48.35
CA GLU A 158 4.99 3.00 -48.50
C GLU A 158 5.76 2.71 -47.20
N LEU A 159 6.07 3.74 -46.41
CA LEU A 159 6.66 3.57 -45.08
C LEU A 159 5.69 2.83 -44.13
N ALA A 160 4.43 3.23 -44.10
CA ALA A 160 3.40 2.60 -43.27
C ALA A 160 3.17 1.13 -43.67
N ASP A 161 3.11 0.85 -44.97
CA ASP A 161 2.98 -0.50 -45.53
C ASP A 161 4.19 -1.35 -45.15
N THR A 162 5.41 -0.83 -45.28
CA THR A 162 6.65 -1.54 -44.89
C THR A 162 6.64 -1.94 -43.41
N TYR A 163 6.23 -1.03 -42.51
CA TYR A 163 6.08 -1.35 -41.08
C TYR A 163 5.00 -2.40 -40.84
N SER A 164 3.86 -2.28 -41.52
CA SER A 164 2.72 -3.21 -41.42
C SER A 164 3.10 -4.62 -41.88
N GLU A 165 3.83 -4.75 -43.01
CA GLU A 165 4.39 -6.00 -43.51
C GLU A 165 5.40 -6.62 -42.54
N GLY A 166 6.19 -5.78 -41.86
CA GLY A 166 7.08 -6.17 -40.77
C GLY A 166 6.35 -6.54 -39.46
N GLY A 167 5.01 -6.46 -39.42
CA GLY A 167 4.18 -6.79 -38.26
C GLY A 167 4.00 -5.65 -37.24
N VAL A 168 4.47 -4.45 -37.54
CA VAL A 168 4.35 -3.27 -36.67
C VAL A 168 3.07 -2.52 -37.01
N ARG A 169 1.99 -2.83 -36.28
CA ARG A 169 0.68 -2.22 -36.44
C ARG A 169 0.08 -1.85 -35.09
N GLU A 170 -0.95 -1.00 -35.10
CA GLU A 170 -1.59 -0.54 -33.88
C GLU A 170 -2.22 -1.71 -33.10
N ASP A 171 -2.86 -2.65 -33.81
CA ASP A 171 -3.49 -3.87 -33.27
C ASP A 171 -2.48 -4.86 -32.68
N THR A 172 -1.19 -4.76 -33.04
CA THR A 172 -0.13 -5.65 -32.54
C THR A 172 0.73 -5.02 -31.45
N ILE A 173 0.80 -3.69 -31.38
CA ILE A 173 1.65 -2.95 -30.42
C ILE A 173 0.81 -2.26 -29.34
N VAL A 174 -0.17 -1.45 -29.72
CA VAL A 174 -0.91 -0.57 -28.79
C VAL A 174 -2.07 -1.32 -28.16
N THR A 175 -2.95 -1.90 -28.98
CA THR A 175 -4.19 -2.55 -28.50
C THR A 175 -3.96 -3.66 -27.46
N PRO A 176 -2.95 -4.54 -27.58
CA PRO A 176 -2.70 -5.57 -26.57
C PRO A 176 -2.26 -4.98 -25.22
N ILE A 177 -1.48 -3.90 -25.25
CA ILE A 177 -1.03 -3.19 -24.04
C ILE A 177 -2.22 -2.50 -23.37
N GLU A 178 -3.05 -1.80 -24.16
CA GLU A 178 -4.26 -1.16 -23.63
C GLU A 178 -5.19 -2.17 -22.96
N THR A 179 -5.50 -3.26 -23.67
CA THR A 179 -6.39 -4.33 -23.19
C THR A 179 -5.86 -4.93 -21.88
N PHE A 180 -4.57 -5.27 -21.83
CA PHE A 180 -3.96 -5.85 -20.64
C PHE A 180 -4.06 -4.91 -19.43
N PHE A 181 -3.72 -3.63 -19.61
CA PHE A 181 -3.74 -2.67 -18.52
C PHE A 181 -5.16 -2.24 -18.12
N ASP A 182 -6.11 -2.19 -19.05
CA ASP A 182 -7.53 -1.99 -18.72
C ASP A 182 -8.05 -3.09 -17.80
N GLU A 183 -7.74 -4.35 -18.10
CA GLU A 183 -8.10 -5.48 -17.24
C GLU A 183 -7.49 -5.32 -15.83
N LYS A 184 -6.23 -4.85 -15.73
CA LYS A 184 -5.60 -4.61 -14.41
C LYS A 184 -6.25 -3.46 -13.65
N VAL A 185 -6.64 -2.39 -14.33
CA VAL A 185 -7.35 -1.27 -13.70
C VAL A 185 -8.73 -1.72 -13.21
N THR A 186 -9.49 -2.45 -14.02
CA THR A 186 -10.80 -2.99 -13.62
C THR A 186 -10.68 -3.89 -12.39
N ASN A 187 -9.75 -4.85 -12.41
CA ASN A 187 -9.51 -5.75 -11.27
C ASN A 187 -9.15 -4.97 -9.98
N ALA A 188 -8.33 -3.92 -10.09
CA ALA A 188 -7.97 -3.09 -8.94
C ALA A 188 -9.17 -2.32 -8.36
N GLN A 189 -10.05 -1.81 -9.22
CA GLN A 189 -11.30 -1.14 -8.82
C GLN A 189 -12.28 -2.10 -8.14
N GLU A 190 -12.39 -3.34 -8.62
CA GLU A 190 -13.22 -4.38 -8.00
C GLU A 190 -12.72 -4.75 -6.60
N ILE A 191 -11.40 -4.88 -6.42
CA ILE A 191 -10.79 -5.10 -5.10
C ILE A 191 -11.10 -3.94 -4.16
N THR A 192 -10.94 -2.70 -4.64
CA THR A 192 -11.24 -1.48 -3.85
C THR A 192 -12.71 -1.43 -3.44
N THR A 193 -13.62 -1.78 -4.35
CA THR A 193 -15.06 -1.88 -4.08
C THR A 193 -15.36 -2.92 -2.99
N SER A 194 -14.65 -4.05 -3.02
CA SER A 194 -14.77 -5.08 -1.99
C SER A 194 -14.35 -4.57 -0.61
N TYR A 195 -13.27 -3.79 -0.52
CA TYR A 195 -12.86 -3.14 0.74
C TYR A 195 -13.87 -2.11 1.24
N ILE A 196 -14.41 -1.27 0.35
CA ILE A 196 -15.46 -0.30 0.71
C ILE A 196 -16.70 -1.02 1.26
N ASN A 197 -17.10 -2.14 0.65
CA ASN A 197 -18.24 -2.91 1.12
C ASN A 197 -17.95 -3.58 2.47
N LEU A 198 -16.74 -4.10 2.67
CA LEU A 198 -16.32 -4.67 3.94
C LEU A 198 -16.31 -3.61 5.05
N GLN A 199 -15.80 -2.41 4.78
CA GLN A 199 -15.82 -1.29 5.72
C GLN A 199 -17.25 -0.98 6.16
N LYS A 200 -18.19 -0.83 5.21
CA LYS A 200 -19.61 -0.59 5.53
C LYS A 200 -20.22 -1.68 6.40
N GLN A 201 -19.88 -2.94 6.13
CA GLN A 201 -20.36 -4.08 6.94
C GLN A 201 -19.78 -4.02 8.37
N ILE A 202 -18.51 -3.67 8.52
CA ILE A 202 -17.86 -3.50 9.83
C ILE A 202 -18.52 -2.34 10.59
N GLU A 203 -18.68 -1.18 9.96
CA GLU A 203 -19.32 0.00 10.57
C GLU A 203 -20.74 -0.31 11.03
N SER A 204 -21.54 -0.98 10.18
CA SER A 204 -22.90 -1.39 10.53
C SER A 204 -22.94 -2.43 11.67
N GLY A 205 -22.03 -3.41 11.64
CA GLY A 205 -21.92 -4.42 12.69
C GLY A 205 -21.51 -3.82 14.04
N VAL A 206 -20.56 -2.88 14.03
CA VAL A 206 -20.13 -2.12 15.21
C VAL A 206 -21.28 -1.27 15.75
N GLN A 207 -21.99 -0.54 14.90
CA GLN A 207 -23.13 0.26 15.34
C GLN A 207 -24.19 -0.60 16.06
N LYS A 208 -24.55 -1.74 15.45
CA LYS A 208 -25.50 -2.67 16.05
C LYS A 208 -25.01 -3.21 17.41
N LEU A 209 -23.73 -3.57 17.50
CA LEU A 209 -23.12 -4.05 18.74
C LEU A 209 -23.19 -3.00 19.86
N LEU A 210 -22.91 -1.73 19.53
CA LEU A 210 -22.96 -0.63 20.50
C LEU A 210 -24.40 -0.31 20.94
N GLU A 211 -25.36 -0.38 20.02
CA GLU A 211 -26.79 -0.22 20.34
C GLU A 211 -27.27 -1.32 21.31
N GLU A 212 -26.87 -2.58 21.06
CA GLU A 212 -27.19 -3.72 21.93
C GLU A 212 -26.53 -3.60 23.31
N ASP A 213 -25.24 -3.22 23.40
CA ASP A 213 -24.54 -3.01 24.68
C ASP A 213 -25.19 -1.88 25.50
N SER A 214 -25.54 -0.77 24.86
CA SER A 214 -26.23 0.36 25.49
C SER A 214 -27.60 -0.03 26.04
N LYS A 215 -28.37 -0.81 25.27
CA LYS A 215 -29.67 -1.32 25.70
C LYS A 215 -29.54 -2.22 26.93
N LEU A 216 -28.62 -3.19 26.90
CA LEU A 216 -28.36 -4.09 28.04
C LEU A 216 -27.94 -3.31 29.29
N ALA A 217 -27.07 -2.31 29.15
CA ALA A 217 -26.67 -1.45 30.25
C ALA A 217 -27.86 -0.65 30.85
N GLY A 218 -28.83 -0.27 30.02
CA GLY A 218 -30.10 0.32 30.46
C GLY A 218 -30.95 -0.67 31.27
N GLU A 219 -31.18 -1.86 30.74
CA GLU A 219 -31.97 -2.93 31.40
C GLU A 219 -31.38 -3.31 32.78
N PHE A 220 -30.05 -3.44 32.89
CA PHE A 220 -29.41 -3.72 34.18
C PHE A 220 -29.63 -2.62 35.23
N LYS A 221 -29.69 -1.35 34.83
CA LYS A 221 -29.98 -0.25 35.75
C LYS A 221 -31.40 -0.36 36.30
N GLU A 222 -32.38 -0.68 35.45
CA GLU A 222 -33.77 -0.88 35.89
C GLU A 222 -33.90 -2.07 36.84
N TRP A 223 -33.22 -3.18 36.56
CA TRP A 223 -33.27 -4.37 37.43
C TRP A 223 -32.57 -4.17 38.77
N SER A 224 -31.52 -3.34 38.83
CA SER A 224 -30.80 -3.02 40.07
C SER A 224 -31.57 -2.10 41.04
N GLN A 225 -32.74 -1.61 40.64
CA GLN A 225 -33.61 -0.77 41.46
C GLN A 225 -34.67 -1.56 42.26
N TYR A 226 -34.71 -2.88 42.09
CA TYR A 226 -35.51 -3.83 42.87
C TYR A 226 -34.64 -4.61 43.86
#